data_AF-A0A7Y8M0I3-F1
#
_entry.id   AF-A0A7Y8M0I3-F1
#
_cell.length_a   1.000
_cell.length_b   1.000
_cell.length_c   1.000
_cell.angle_alpha   90.00
_cell.angle_beta   90.00
_cell.angle_gamma   90.00
#
_symmetry.space_group_name_H-M   'P 1'
#
loop_
_entity.id
_entity.type
_entity.pdbx_description
1 polymer ?
#
loop_
_entity_poly.entity_id
_entity_poly.type
_entity_poly.pdbx_seq_one_letter_code
_entity_poly.pdbx_strand_id
1 'polypeptide(L)'
;MPIYEYTCLKCRRRMSFLVMAPSSFKPVCKYCRSTELEQLFSRFASPKSEEKRLESMADPSSFAGLDENDPASVARWMKRMGKEMGEDFGEDIDQMAEEAAEEAATGAAGDEGTTASGSDDL
;
A
#
# COMPACT_ATOMS: atom_id res chain seq x y z
N MET A 1 -1.09 -27.45 -16.15
CA MET A 1 0.36 -27.71 -16.36
C MET A 1 1.12 -26.68 -15.55
N PRO A 2 1.78 -27.06 -14.43
CA PRO A 2 2.43 -26.08 -13.58
C PRO A 2 3.70 -25.53 -14.25
N ILE A 3 3.77 -24.20 -14.34
CA ILE A 3 4.95 -23.47 -14.78
C ILE A 3 5.66 -22.98 -13.51
N TYR A 4 6.93 -23.30 -13.40
CA TYR A 4 7.78 -22.85 -12.30
C TYR A 4 8.80 -21.85 -12.80
N GLU A 5 9.04 -20.81 -12.01
CA GLU A 5 10.07 -19.81 -12.28
C GLU A 5 11.31 -20.09 -11.44
N TYR A 6 12.48 -19.84 -12.03
CA TYR A 6 13.78 -19.99 -11.38
C TYR A 6 14.69 -18.81 -11.73
N THR A 7 15.60 -18.48 -10.81
CA THR A 7 16.73 -17.59 -11.06
C THR A 7 18.05 -18.35 -10.96
N CYS A 8 18.97 -18.12 -11.89
CA CYS A 8 20.30 -18.73 -11.81
C CYS A 8 21.21 -17.91 -10.90
N LEU A 9 21.87 -18.55 -9.92
CA LEU A 9 22.74 -17.86 -8.99
C LEU A 9 24.05 -17.36 -9.62
N LYS A 10 24.50 -17.97 -10.74
CA LYS A 10 25.71 -17.54 -11.46
C LYS A 10 25.49 -16.39 -12.43
N CYS A 11 24.53 -16.53 -13.35
CA CYS A 11 24.31 -15.51 -14.38
C CYS A 11 23.13 -14.57 -14.09
N ARG A 12 22.43 -14.77 -12.96
CA ARG A 12 21.33 -13.91 -12.45
C ARG A 12 20.15 -13.74 -13.41
N ARG A 13 20.01 -14.65 -14.38
CA ARG A 13 18.90 -14.64 -15.35
C ARG A 13 17.74 -15.48 -14.84
N ARG A 14 16.53 -14.96 -15.03
CA ARG A 14 15.27 -15.65 -14.74
C ARG A 14 14.89 -16.58 -15.90
N MET A 15 14.22 -17.67 -15.57
CA MET A 15 13.75 -18.64 -16.55
C MET A 15 12.53 -19.40 -16.04
N SER A 16 11.64 -19.74 -16.97
CA SER A 16 10.46 -20.56 -16.71
C SER A 16 10.64 -21.96 -17.27
N PHE A 17 10.12 -22.94 -16.53
CA PHE A 17 10.07 -24.34 -16.92
C PHE A 17 8.66 -24.88 -16.75
N LEU A 18 8.22 -25.60 -17.76
CA LEU A 18 7.02 -26.42 -17.67
C LEU A 18 7.41 -27.75 -17.05
N VAL A 19 6.89 -28.06 -15.87
CA VAL A 19 7.28 -29.25 -15.11
C VAL A 19 6.09 -30.20 -15.00
N MET A 20 6.21 -31.36 -15.63
CA MET A 20 5.18 -32.41 -15.59
C MET A 20 5.25 -33.24 -14.30
N ALA A 21 6.47 -33.55 -13.84
CA ALA A 21 6.73 -34.35 -12.65
C ALA A 21 7.79 -33.64 -11.78
N PRO A 22 7.41 -32.97 -10.69
CA PRO A 22 8.35 -32.22 -9.86
C PRO A 22 9.45 -33.09 -9.22
N SER A 23 9.13 -34.34 -8.89
CA SER A 23 10.04 -35.26 -8.19
C SER A 23 11.28 -35.66 -9.00
N SER A 24 11.20 -35.66 -10.33
CA SER A 24 12.30 -36.03 -11.22
C SER A 24 12.92 -34.83 -11.95
N PHE A 25 12.37 -33.64 -11.77
CA PHE A 25 12.79 -32.45 -12.49
C PHE A 25 14.06 -31.84 -11.91
N LYS A 26 15.10 -31.71 -12.76
CA LYS A 26 16.38 -31.09 -12.40
C LYS A 26 16.58 -29.86 -13.28
N PRO A 27 16.37 -28.62 -12.77
CA PRO A 27 16.54 -27.42 -13.56
C PRO A 27 18.02 -27.19 -13.88
N VAL A 28 18.30 -26.73 -15.11
CA VAL A 28 19.63 -26.32 -15.55
C VAL A 28 19.51 -24.98 -16.27
N CYS A 29 20.45 -24.08 -16.02
CA CYS A 29 20.44 -22.76 -16.62
C CYS A 29 20.62 -22.83 -18.13
N LYS A 30 19.64 -22.30 -18.89
CA LYS A 30 19.66 -22.22 -20.37
C LYS A 30 20.80 -21.35 -20.94
N TYR A 31 21.46 -20.54 -20.12
CA TYR A 31 22.50 -19.60 -20.57
C TYR A 31 23.92 -20.03 -20.19
N CYS A 32 24.18 -20.32 -18.90
CA CYS A 32 25.50 -20.67 -18.40
C CYS A 32 25.65 -22.15 -18.01
N ARG A 33 24.60 -22.96 -18.18
CA ARG A 33 24.57 -24.40 -17.83
C ARG A 33 24.82 -24.74 -16.35
N SER A 34 24.84 -23.75 -15.47
CA SER A 34 24.87 -23.98 -14.03
C SER A 34 23.63 -24.76 -13.56
N THR A 35 23.83 -25.64 -12.57
CA THR A 35 22.78 -26.33 -11.81
C THR A 35 22.38 -25.57 -10.55
N GLU A 36 23.08 -24.49 -10.23
CA GLU A 36 22.74 -23.59 -9.11
C GLU A 36 21.60 -22.65 -9.52
N LEU A 37 20.37 -23.11 -9.32
CA LEU A 37 19.14 -22.34 -9.52
C LEU A 37 18.31 -22.30 -8.24
N GLU A 38 17.68 -21.16 -8.02
CA GLU A 38 16.73 -20.93 -6.93
C GLU A 38 15.33 -20.75 -7.51
N GLN A 39 14.35 -21.42 -6.92
CA GLN A 39 12.95 -21.33 -7.36
C GLN A 39 12.34 -20.00 -6.90
N LEU A 40 11.71 -19.29 -7.82
CA LEU A 40 10.99 -18.07 -7.52
C LEU A 40 9.51 -18.39 -7.32
N PHE A 41 8.97 -17.92 -6.19
CA PHE A 41 7.54 -17.94 -5.92
C PHE A 41 6.96 -16.57 -6.22
N SER A 42 5.79 -16.54 -6.85
CA SER A 42 5.05 -15.29 -7.02
C SER A 42 4.73 -14.69 -5.65
N ARG A 43 4.70 -13.36 -5.57
CA ARG A 43 4.21 -12.67 -4.37
C ARG A 43 2.70 -12.79 -4.38
N PHE A 44 2.14 -13.56 -3.46
CA PHE A 44 0.70 -13.62 -3.25
C PHE A 44 0.30 -12.61 -2.16
N ALA A 45 -0.76 -11.86 -2.40
CA ALA A 45 -1.44 -11.10 -1.34
C ALA A 45 -2.40 -12.06 -0.63
N SER A 46 -2.29 -12.18 0.69
CA SER A 46 -3.27 -12.89 1.50
C SER A 46 -4.14 -11.85 2.21
N PRO A 47 -5.35 -11.54 1.72
CA PRO A 47 -6.24 -10.64 2.43
C PRO A 47 -6.58 -11.26 3.80
N LYS A 48 -6.68 -10.43 4.84
CA LYS A 48 -7.14 -10.86 6.16
C LYS A 48 -8.60 -11.31 6.06
N SER A 49 -9.00 -12.33 6.82
CA SER A 49 -10.41 -12.65 7.00
C SER A 49 -11.12 -11.51 7.75
N GLU A 50 -12.43 -11.38 7.54
CA GLU A 50 -13.26 -10.40 8.25
C GLU A 50 -13.16 -10.56 9.77
N GLU A 51 -13.18 -11.80 10.27
CA GLU A 51 -13.00 -12.11 11.70
C GLU A 51 -11.67 -11.59 12.25
N LYS A 52 -10.58 -11.72 11.49
CA LYS A 52 -9.26 -11.23 11.88
C LYS A 52 -9.12 -9.71 11.77
N ARG A 53 -9.89 -9.07 10.88
CA ARG A 53 -10.03 -7.60 10.83
C ARG A 53 -10.75 -7.10 12.08
N LEU A 54 -11.89 -7.71 12.42
CA LEU A 54 -12.67 -7.39 13.63
C LEU A 54 -11.86 -7.59 14.91
N GLU A 55 -11.11 -8.69 15.03
CA GLU A 55 -10.21 -8.95 16.15
C GLU A 55 -9.10 -7.89 16.26
N SER A 56 -8.54 -7.46 15.12
CA SER A 56 -7.54 -6.39 15.07
C SER A 56 -8.10 -5.01 15.44
N MET A 57 -9.38 -4.74 15.17
CA MET A 57 -10.07 -3.51 15.59
C MET A 57 -10.38 -3.52 17.09
N ALA A 58 -10.68 -4.68 17.65
CA ALA A 58 -10.97 -4.85 19.06
C ALA A 58 -9.70 -4.89 19.94
N ASP A 59 -8.50 -4.95 19.35
CA ASP A 59 -7.25 -5.00 20.10
C ASP A 59 -6.92 -3.62 20.70
N PRO A 60 -6.92 -3.46 22.05
CA PRO A 60 -6.53 -2.22 22.71
C PRO A 60 -5.06 -1.83 22.45
N SER A 61 -4.23 -2.76 21.99
CA SER A 61 -2.84 -2.51 21.60
C SER A 61 -2.74 -1.71 20.30
N SER A 62 -3.80 -1.62 19.50
CA SER A 62 -3.84 -0.79 18.29
C SER A 62 -3.77 0.71 18.58
N PHE A 63 -4.14 1.10 19.81
CA PHE A 63 -4.04 2.47 20.35
C PHE A 63 -2.69 2.76 21.00
N ALA A 64 -1.82 1.75 21.14
CA ALA A 64 -0.50 1.94 21.74
C ALA A 64 0.37 2.82 20.82
N GLY A 65 0.51 4.09 21.20
CA GLY A 65 1.28 5.10 20.45
C GLY A 65 0.44 6.17 19.76
N LEU A 66 -0.88 6.25 20.01
CA LEU A 66 -1.67 7.43 19.66
C LEU A 66 -1.32 8.58 20.62
N ASP A 67 -0.60 9.57 20.11
CA ASP A 67 -0.43 10.86 20.79
C ASP A 67 -1.49 11.83 20.25
N GLU A 68 -2.49 12.14 21.06
CA GLU A 68 -3.59 13.05 20.72
C GLU A 68 -3.12 14.48 20.42
N ASN A 69 -1.90 14.84 20.83
CA ASN A 69 -1.32 16.17 20.61
C ASN A 69 -0.49 16.26 19.32
N ASP A 70 -0.27 15.14 18.62
CA ASP A 70 0.49 15.10 17.37
C ASP A 70 -0.42 14.77 16.17
N PRO A 71 -0.68 15.73 15.25
CA PRO A 71 -1.53 15.51 14.08
C PRO A 71 -1.00 14.39 13.17
N ALA A 72 0.32 14.14 13.13
CA ALA A 72 0.89 13.04 12.35
C ALA A 72 0.60 11.66 12.98
N SER A 73 0.43 11.60 14.29
CA SER A 73 0.05 10.37 15.00
C SER A 73 -1.43 10.07 14.84
N VAL A 74 -2.30 11.09 14.87
CA VAL A 74 -3.73 10.96 14.55
C VAL A 74 -3.94 10.52 13.10
N ALA A 75 -3.23 11.11 12.14
CA ALA A 75 -3.34 10.73 10.73
C ALA A 75 -2.92 9.26 10.47
N ARG A 76 -1.83 8.80 11.10
CA ARG A 76 -1.40 7.40 11.02
C ARG A 76 -2.41 6.44 11.64
N TRP A 77 -3.06 6.84 12.73
CA TRP A 77 -4.12 6.06 13.36
C TRP A 77 -5.36 5.98 12.47
N MET A 78 -5.82 7.11 11.91
CA MET A 78 -6.95 7.14 10.97
C MET A 78 -6.70 6.26 9.73
N LYS A 79 -5.50 6.35 9.13
CA LYS A 79 -5.14 5.50 7.97
C LYS A 79 -5.10 4.01 8.32
N ARG A 80 -4.64 3.65 9.53
CA ARG A 80 -4.67 2.26 10.01
C ARG A 80 -6.09 1.78 10.26
N MET A 81 -6.95 2.63 10.85
CA MET A 81 -8.34 2.32 11.14
C MET A 81 -9.17 2.14 9.86
N GLY A 82 -9.02 3.05 8.88
CA GLY A 82 -9.70 2.96 7.58
C GLY A 82 -9.36 1.68 6.83
N LYS A 83 -8.10 1.24 6.89
CA LYS A 83 -7.63 0.00 6.26
C LYS A 83 -8.23 -1.28 6.88
N GLU A 84 -8.57 -1.27 8.17
CA GLU A 84 -9.24 -2.40 8.83
C GLU A 84 -10.76 -2.37 8.64
N MET A 85 -11.35 -1.19 8.38
CA MET A 85 -12.80 -0.99 8.19
C MET A 85 -13.32 -1.40 6.81
N GLY A 86 -12.43 -1.61 5.83
CA GLY A 86 -12.76 -2.20 4.53
C GLY A 86 -11.99 -1.55 3.37
N GLU A 87 -11.90 -2.25 2.23
CA GLU A 87 -11.25 -1.72 1.03
C GLU A 87 -12.07 -0.57 0.42
N ASP A 88 -13.41 -0.62 0.47
CA ASP A 88 -14.29 0.45 0.00
C ASP A 88 -14.07 1.78 0.76
N PHE A 89 -13.98 1.74 2.10
CA PHE A 89 -13.77 2.95 2.91
C PHE A 89 -12.31 3.44 2.91
N GLY A 90 -11.35 2.53 2.69
CA GLY A 90 -9.93 2.88 2.61
C GLY A 90 -9.58 3.68 1.36
N GLU A 91 -10.18 3.33 0.21
CA GLU A 91 -10.01 4.09 -1.04
C GLU A 91 -10.68 5.47 -0.95
N ASP A 92 -11.88 5.57 -0.36
CA ASP A 92 -12.58 6.85 -0.16
C ASP A 92 -11.80 7.82 0.76
N ILE A 93 -11.18 7.30 1.83
CA ILE A 93 -10.36 8.12 2.75
C ILE A 93 -9.06 8.56 2.08
N ASP A 94 -8.38 7.67 1.34
CA ASP A 94 -7.15 8.04 0.63
C ASP A 94 -7.46 9.07 -0.48
N GLN A 95 -8.61 8.96 -1.16
CA GLN A 95 -9.09 9.96 -2.14
C GLN A 95 -9.41 11.30 -1.49
N MET A 96 -10.19 11.33 -0.39
CA MET A 96 -10.47 12.57 0.34
C MET A 96 -9.20 13.25 0.88
N ALA A 97 -8.20 12.46 1.31
CA ALA A 97 -6.93 12.99 1.78
C ALA A 97 -6.09 13.59 0.65
N GLU A 98 -6.11 12.98 -0.54
CA GLU A 98 -5.45 13.50 -1.73
C GLU A 98 -6.14 14.76 -2.24
N GLU A 99 -7.47 14.79 -2.27
CA GLU A 99 -8.27 15.98 -2.59
C GLU A 99 -8.01 17.12 -1.59
N ALA A 100 -8.01 16.87 -0.28
CA ALA A 100 -7.71 17.89 0.73
C ALA A 100 -6.27 18.42 0.62
N ALA A 101 -5.30 17.58 0.25
CA ALA A 101 -3.93 18.01 0.00
C ALA A 101 -3.83 18.86 -1.28
N GLU A 102 -4.59 18.53 -2.32
CA GLU A 102 -4.69 19.31 -3.56
C GLU A 102 -5.41 20.64 -3.35
N GLU A 103 -6.48 20.68 -2.55
CA GLU A 103 -7.16 21.91 -2.13
C GLU A 103 -6.26 22.79 -1.27
N ALA A 104 -5.45 22.22 -0.37
CA ALA A 104 -4.45 22.97 0.39
C ALA A 104 -3.31 23.51 -0.49
N ALA A 105 -2.95 22.79 -1.56
CA ALA A 105 -1.95 23.24 -2.53
C ALA A 105 -2.49 24.32 -3.50
N THR A 106 -3.80 24.33 -3.75
CA THR A 106 -4.47 25.29 -4.65
C THR A 106 -5.11 26.47 -3.90
N GLY A 107 -5.26 26.39 -2.58
CA GLY A 107 -5.91 27.37 -1.70
C GLY A 107 -5.03 28.46 -1.10
N ALA A 108 -3.93 28.85 -1.76
CA ALA A 108 -3.13 30.02 -1.41
C ALA A 108 -3.35 31.17 -2.41
N ALA A 109 -4.61 31.58 -2.61
CA ALA A 109 -4.96 32.83 -3.28
C ALA A 109 -6.36 33.27 -2.83
N GLY A 110 -6.44 33.90 -1.65
CA GLY A 110 -7.71 34.37 -1.13
C GLY A 110 -7.64 35.20 0.15
N ASP A 111 -6.59 36.01 0.34
CA ASP A 111 -6.65 37.12 1.30
C ASP A 111 -5.84 38.33 0.80
N GLU A 112 -6.52 39.20 0.05
CA GLU A 112 -6.34 40.66 -0.03
C GLU A 112 -7.71 41.17 -0.54
N GLY A 113 -8.56 41.94 0.16
CA GLY A 113 -8.35 42.99 1.13
C GLY A 113 -9.05 44.24 0.57
N THR A 114 -10.14 44.71 1.19
CA THR A 114 -10.44 46.17 1.26
C THR A 114 -11.53 46.46 2.28
N THR A 115 -11.10 46.96 3.43
CA THR A 115 -11.88 47.84 4.30
C THR A 115 -11.62 49.29 3.91
N ALA A 116 -12.68 50.11 3.94
CA ALA A 116 -12.76 51.57 3.69
C ALA A 116 -12.87 51.95 2.18
N SER A 117 -13.77 52.84 1.72
CA SER A 117 -14.41 54.02 2.33
C SER A 117 -15.54 54.62 1.45
N GLY A 118 -16.58 55.22 2.09
CA GLY A 118 -17.42 56.34 1.59
C GLY A 118 -18.54 55.97 0.58
N SER A 119 -19.74 56.55 0.58
CA SER A 119 -20.32 57.74 1.25
C SER A 119 -21.85 57.74 1.11
N ASP A 120 -22.51 58.47 2.02
CA ASP A 120 -23.93 58.78 2.19
C ASP A 120 -24.80 59.07 0.95
N ASP A 121 -26.12 58.87 1.07
CA ASP A 121 -27.11 59.90 0.69
C ASP A 121 -28.49 59.62 1.34
N LEU A 122 -28.86 60.53 2.26
CA LEU A 122 -30.16 61.19 2.31
C LEU A 122 -29.98 62.59 1.70
#